data_AF-A0A4R9JRK1-F1
#
_entry.id   AF-A0A4R9JRK1-F1
#
_cell.length_a   1.000
_cell.length_b   1.000
_cell.length_c   1.000
_cell.angle_alpha   90.00
_cell.angle_beta   90.00
_cell.angle_gamma   90.00
#
_symmetry.space_group_name_H-M   'P 1'
#
loop_
_entity.id
_entity.type
_entity.pdbx_description
1 polymer ?
#
loop_
_entity_poly.entity_id
_entity_poly.type
_entity_poly.pdbx_seq_one_letter_code
_entity_poly.pdbx_strand_id
1 'polypeptide(L)'
;MSFQNAIQVCFQKYIDFNGKAKRPEFWYWVAFCIAVSFGLNLFLPILGLVFSVLTFLPSISVGARRLHDVGMSGWWQLIGLTGIGLLVLIFFWIQKSK
;
A
#
# COMPACT_ATOMS: atom_id res chain seq x y z
N MET A 1 5.51 -11.18 11.15
CA MET A 1 6.49 -10.35 10.42
C MET A 1 6.76 -9.13 11.26
N SER A 2 8.02 -8.77 11.49
CA SER A 2 8.38 -7.55 12.23
C SER A 2 8.16 -6.31 11.34
N PHE A 3 7.80 -5.19 11.95
CA PHE A 3 7.51 -3.91 11.27
C PHE A 3 8.63 -3.48 10.30
N GLN A 4 9.89 -3.56 10.74
CA GLN A 4 11.06 -3.21 9.92
C GLN A 4 11.17 -4.07 8.65
N ASN A 5 10.93 -5.39 8.77
CA ASN A 5 10.97 -6.30 7.62
C ASN A 5 9.88 -5.96 6.59
N ALA A 6 8.69 -5.54 7.04
CA ALA A 6 7.63 -5.14 6.12
C ALA A 6 8.03 -3.91 5.29
N ILE A 7 8.64 -2.91 5.92
CA ILE A 7 9.13 -1.71 5.24
C ILE A 7 10.25 -2.05 4.26
N GLN A 8 11.23 -2.84 4.69
CA GLN A 8 12.35 -3.25 3.84
C GLN A 8 11.88 -4.05 2.62
N VAL A 9 10.92 -4.97 2.78
CA VAL A 9 10.37 -5.74 1.66
C VAL A 9 9.62 -4.84 0.67
N CYS A 10 8.90 -3.82 1.15
CA CYS A 10 8.22 -2.86 0.27
C CYS A 10 9.20 -2.02 -0.55
N PHE A 11 10.30 -1.56 0.06
CA PHE A 11 11.35 -0.84 -0.65
C PHE A 11 12.18 -1.74 -1.57
N GLN A 12 12.45 -2.98 -1.20
CA GLN A 12 13.15 -3.95 -2.07
C GLN A 12 12.30 -4.35 -3.28
N LYS A 13 11.00 -4.52 -3.06
CA LYS A 13 10.03 -4.82 -4.11
C LYS A 13 9.29 -3.55 -4.54
N TYR A 14 10.03 -2.55 -4.97
CA TYR A 14 9.45 -1.24 -5.29
C TYR A 14 8.52 -1.30 -6.53
N ILE A 15 8.96 -1.95 -7.62
CA ILE A 15 8.25 -2.04 -8.92
C ILE A 15 7.87 -3.50 -9.26
N ASP A 16 7.90 -4.41 -8.30
CA ASP A 16 7.57 -5.81 -8.56
C ASP A 16 6.06 -6.02 -8.46
N PHE A 17 5.30 -5.99 -9.56
CA PHE A 17 3.85 -6.24 -9.49
C PHE A 17 3.53 -7.74 -9.36
N ASN A 18 4.54 -8.60 -9.41
CA ASN A 18 4.36 -10.03 -9.46
C ASN A 18 4.64 -10.65 -8.09
N GLY A 19 3.62 -11.26 -7.49
CA GLY A 19 3.75 -11.98 -6.23
C GLY A 19 2.68 -11.67 -5.21
N LYS A 20 2.88 -12.24 -4.03
CA LYS A 20 1.93 -12.27 -2.92
C LYS A 20 2.38 -11.34 -1.80
N ALA A 21 1.46 -10.63 -1.17
CA ALA A 21 1.73 -9.75 -0.04
C ALA A 21 0.98 -10.26 1.20
N LYS A 22 1.73 -10.63 2.24
CA LYS A 22 1.10 -11.11 3.47
C LYS A 22 0.31 -9.96 4.11
N ARG A 23 -0.87 -10.27 4.69
CA ARG A 23 -1.72 -9.29 5.40
C ARG A 23 -0.95 -8.30 6.30
N PRO A 24 -0.05 -8.73 7.19
CA PRO A 24 0.70 -7.79 8.03
C PRO A 24 1.67 -6.90 7.24
N GLU A 25 2.22 -7.35 6.11
CA GLU A 25 3.09 -6.52 5.26
C GLU A 25 2.31 -5.31 4.70
N PHE A 26 1.08 -5.55 4.22
CA PHE A 26 0.19 -4.50 3.73
C PHE A 26 -0.18 -3.49 4.83
N TRP A 27 -0.65 -3.96 5.98
CA TRP A 27 -1.11 -3.07 7.05
C TRP A 27 0.03 -2.28 7.71
N TYR A 28 1.22 -2.87 7.86
CA TYR A 28 2.37 -2.12 8.35
C TYR A 28 2.86 -1.07 7.35
N TRP A 29 2.80 -1.35 6.05
CA TRP A 29 3.09 -0.35 5.01
C TRP A 29 2.10 0.83 5.06
N VAL A 30 0.80 0.55 5.16
CA VAL A 30 -0.24 1.59 5.28
C VAL A 30 -0.05 2.42 6.55
N ALA A 31 0.17 1.79 7.70
CA ALA A 31 0.41 2.48 8.95
C ALA A 31 1.67 3.37 8.90
N PHE A 32 2.75 2.87 8.29
CA PHE A 32 3.98 3.63 8.06
C PHE A 32 3.73 4.86 7.17
N CYS A 33 3.03 4.70 6.05
CA CYS A 33 2.71 5.82 5.16
C CYS A 33 1.88 6.88 5.87
N ILE A 34 0.88 6.49 6.67
CA ILE A 34 0.05 7.43 7.43
C ILE A 34 0.88 8.18 8.47
N ALA A 35 1.67 7.46 9.27
CA ALA A 35 2.48 8.07 10.34
C ALA A 35 3.52 9.06 9.79
N VAL A 36 4.25 8.66 8.74
CA VAL A 36 5.27 9.51 8.13
C VAL A 36 4.64 10.70 7.40
N SER A 37 3.52 10.50 6.69
CA SER A 37 2.81 11.60 6.04
C SER A 37 2.29 12.60 7.07
N PHE A 38 1.74 12.15 8.20
CA PHE A 38 1.25 13.03 9.25
C PHE A 38 2.39 13.85 9.87
N GLY A 39 3.52 13.22 10.19
CA GLY A 39 4.69 13.92 10.72
C GLY A 39 5.29 14.92 9.74
N LEU A 40 5.49 14.52 8.47
CA LEU A 40 6.06 15.39 7.45
C LEU A 40 5.16 16.59 7.13
N ASN A 41 3.84 16.40 7.02
CA ASN A 41 2.92 17.50 6.72
C ASN A 41 2.86 18.55 7.85
N LEU A 42 3.13 18.16 9.10
CA LEU A 42 3.10 19.09 10.23
C LEU A 42 4.33 20.00 10.27
N PHE A 43 5.51 19.51 9.88
CA PHE A 43 6.77 20.23 10.03
C PHE A 43 7.39 20.72 8.71
N LEU A 44 7.28 19.95 7.63
CA LEU A 44 7.98 20.17 6.36
C LEU A 44 7.09 19.76 5.16
N PRO A 45 6.11 20.59 4.77
CA PRO A 45 5.12 20.23 3.75
C PRO A 45 5.75 19.92 2.37
N ILE A 46 6.82 20.63 2.00
CA ILE A 46 7.56 20.38 0.75
C ILE A 46 8.20 18.99 0.74
N LEU A 47 8.75 18.55 1.88
CA LEU A 47 9.34 17.23 2.02
C LEU A 47 8.28 16.12 2.05
N GLY A 48 7.10 16.43 2.60
CA GLY A 48 5.91 15.59 2.54
C GLY A 48 5.47 15.29 1.10
N LEU A 49 5.51 16.29 0.20
CA LEU A 49 5.20 16.06 -1.22
C LEU A 49 6.18 15.09 -1.89
N VAL A 50 7.48 15.26 -1.66
CA VAL A 50 8.51 14.35 -2.21
C VAL A 50 8.29 12.92 -1.69
N PHE A 51 8.02 12.77 -0.40
CA PHE A 51 7.73 11.48 0.20
C PHE A 51 6.46 10.84 -0.38
N SER A 52 5.40 11.62 -0.60
CA SER A 52 4.17 11.14 -1.21
C SER A 52 4.41 10.59 -2.62
N VAL A 53 5.25 11.27 -3.42
CA VAL A 53 5.58 10.82 -4.78
C VAL A 53 6.42 9.53 -4.75
N LEU A 54 7.40 9.45 -3.85
CA LEU A 54 8.21 8.24 -3.66
C LEU A 54 7.38 7.06 -3.15
N THR A 55 6.47 7.26 -2.21
CA THR A 55 5.65 6.17 -1.66
C THR A 55 4.45 5.80 -2.54
N PHE A 56 4.14 6.60 -3.56
CA PHE A 56 3.03 6.34 -4.47
C PHE A 56 3.19 5.02 -5.23
N LEU A 57 4.35 4.82 -5.85
CA LEU A 57 4.67 3.60 -6.60
C LEU A 57 4.59 2.31 -5.75
N PRO A 58 5.28 2.20 -4.60
CA PRO A 58 5.19 1.03 -3.74
C PRO A 58 3.78 0.84 -3.15
N SER A 59 3.00 1.91 -2.93
CA SER A 59 1.61 1.78 -2.49
C SER A 59 0.72 1.11 -3.54
N ILE A 60 0.93 1.45 -4.82
CA ILE A 60 0.24 0.77 -5.92
C ILE A 60 0.73 -0.69 -6.02
N SER A 61 2.04 -0.93 -5.97
CA SER A 61 2.59 -2.28 -6.16
C SER A 61 2.16 -3.26 -5.06
N VAL A 62 2.19 -2.84 -3.79
CA VAL A 62 1.74 -3.68 -2.67
C VAL A 62 0.23 -3.92 -2.72
N GLY A 63 -0.56 -2.90 -3.08
CA GLY A 63 -2.01 -3.06 -3.24
C GLY A 63 -2.38 -3.99 -4.40
N ALA A 64 -1.64 -3.95 -5.51
CA ALA A 64 -1.82 -4.86 -6.64
C ALA A 64 -1.51 -6.32 -6.25
N ARG A 65 -0.39 -6.56 -5.54
CA ARG A 65 -0.05 -7.90 -5.01
C ARG A 65 -1.12 -8.43 -4.05
N ARG A 66 -1.65 -7.56 -3.19
CA ARG A 66 -2.70 -7.96 -2.25
C ARG A 66 -4.01 -8.31 -2.96
N LEU A 67 -4.35 -7.64 -4.06
CA LEU A 67 -5.50 -8.00 -4.89
C LEU A 67 -5.27 -9.33 -5.63
N HIS A 68 -4.06 -9.54 -6.16
CA HIS A 68 -3.69 -10.83 -6.77
C HIS A 68 -3.82 -11.99 -5.76
N ASP A 69 -3.54 -11.78 -4.47
CA ASP A 69 -3.76 -12.80 -3.43
C ASP A 69 -5.23 -13.17 -3.23
N VAL A 70 -6.15 -12.26 -3.52
CA VAL A 70 -7.59 -12.51 -3.41
C VAL A 70 -8.15 -13.12 -4.71
N GLY A 71 -7.31 -13.30 -5.73
CA GLY A 71 -7.70 -13.80 -7.05
C GLY A 71 -8.29 -12.72 -7.95
N MET A 72 -8.12 -11.45 -7.61
CA MET A 72 -8.62 -10.30 -8.37
C MET A 72 -7.47 -9.64 -9.13
N SER A 73 -7.72 -9.02 -10.28
CA SER A 73 -6.67 -8.31 -11.02
C SER A 73 -6.26 -7.01 -10.31
N GLY A 74 -4.98 -6.63 -10.40
CA GLY A 74 -4.48 -5.38 -9.81
C GLY A 74 -5.19 -4.11 -10.31
N TRP A 75 -5.82 -4.17 -11.49
CA TRP A 75 -6.63 -3.10 -12.07
C TRP A 75 -7.85 -2.70 -11.22
N TRP A 76 -8.29 -3.55 -10.29
CA TRP A 76 -9.35 -3.21 -9.34
C TRP A 76 -9.00 -2.00 -8.45
N GLN A 77 -7.72 -1.63 -8.32
CA GLN A 77 -7.32 -0.40 -7.61
C GLN A 77 -7.93 0.87 -8.22
N LEU A 78 -8.19 0.89 -9.52
CA LEU A 78 -8.77 2.06 -10.19
C LEU A 78 -10.18 2.39 -9.72
N ILE A 79 -10.91 1.40 -9.21
CA ILE A 79 -12.25 1.61 -8.68
C ILE A 79 -12.19 2.54 -7.46
N GLY A 80 -11.07 2.58 -6.73
CA GLY A 80 -10.84 3.54 -5.65
C GLY A 80 -10.97 5.00 -6.08
N LEU A 81 -10.73 5.32 -7.36
CA LEU A 81 -10.81 6.70 -7.89
C LEU A 81 -12.26 7.20 -7.99
N THR A 82 -13.25 6.30 -8.03
CA THR A 82 -14.68 6.65 -8.00
C THR A 82 -15.21 7.03 -6.62
N GLY A 83 -14.36 7.03 -5.58
CA GLY A 83 -14.71 7.34 -4.20
C GLY A 83 -15.37 6.17 -3.45
N ILE A 84 -16.36 5.52 -4.06
CA ILE A 84 -17.06 4.34 -3.49
C ILE A 84 -16.11 3.12 -3.43
N GLY A 85 -15.21 3.01 -4.40
CA GLY A 85 -14.29 1.87 -4.50
C GLY A 85 -13.28 1.73 -3.36
N LEU A 86 -13.03 2.79 -2.58
CA LEU A 86 -12.15 2.69 -1.41
C LEU A 86 -12.67 1.67 -0.39
N LEU A 87 -13.99 1.65 -0.14
CA LEU A 87 -14.62 0.69 0.78
C LEU A 87 -14.48 -0.75 0.26
N VAL A 88 -14.65 -0.94 -1.05
CA VAL A 88 -14.50 -2.23 -1.71
C VAL A 88 -13.05 -2.73 -1.65
N LEU A 89 -12.08 -1.84 -1.85
CA LEU A 89 -10.66 -2.17 -1.75
C LEU A 89 -10.25 -2.53 -0.32
N ILE A 90 -10.72 -1.78 0.67
CA ILE A 90 -10.50 -2.10 2.09
C ILE A 90 -11.09 -3.48 2.42
N PHE A 91 -12.28 -3.79 1.93
CA PHE A 91 -12.90 -5.11 2.10
C PHE A 91 -12.01 -6.22 1.52
N PHE A 92 -11.53 -6.07 0.28
CA PHE A 92 -10.63 -7.05 -0.33
C PHE A 92 -9.29 -7.17 0.41
N TRP A 93 -8.73 -6.07 0.92
CA TRP A 93 -7.48 -6.10 1.67
C TRP A 93 -7.62 -6.79 3.03
N ILE A 94 -8.79 -6.70 3.67
CA ILE A 94 -9.14 -7.42 4.91
C ILE A 94 -9.43 -8.90 4.66
N GLN A 95 -9.98 -9.27 3.50
CA GLN A 95 -10.41 -10.64 3.21
C GLN A 95 -9.27 -11.67 3.35
N LYS A 96 -9.61 -12.90 3.73
CA LYS A 96 -8.62 -13.99 3.86
C LYS A 96 -8.24 -14.39 2.44
N SER A 97 -6.94 -14.48 2.17
CA SER A 97 -6.48 -15.11 0.93
C SER A 97 -7.15 -16.47 0.85
N LYS A 98 -7.77 -16.76 -0.30
CA LYS A 98 -8.13 -18.14 -0.62
C LYS A 98 -6.86 -18.96 -0.80
#